data_AF-A0A1S7SK73-F1
#
_entry.id   AF-A0A1S7SK73-F1
#
_cell.length_a   1.000
_cell.length_b   1.000
_cell.length_c   1.000
_cell.angle_alpha   90.00
_cell.angle_beta   90.00
_cell.angle_gamma   90.00
#
_symmetry.space_group_name_H-M   'P 1'
#
loop_
_entity.id
_entity.type
_entity.pdbx_description
1 polymer ?
#
loop_
_entity_poly.entity_id
_entity_poly.type
_entity_poly.pdbx_seq_one_letter_code
_entity_poly.pdbx_strand_id
1 'polypeptide(L)'
;MPDLAHIANSIATDPLAGLLLVIPFSLALIIPCERVWWIHAPVALAFLVVSVIYHEPRHLAFDSYLVGFFAFAAVCRDIPNRPLLYRVGILWFAACTVVAALIFAAYREPQLPIPAQTAVVEPAISA
;
A
#
# COMPACT_ATOMS: atom_id res chain seq x y z
N MET A 1 10.14 -7.96 25.15
CA MET A 1 9.77 -8.85 24.03
C MET A 1 8.42 -8.35 23.52
N PRO A 2 8.29 -7.91 22.26
CA PRO A 2 7.00 -7.41 21.76
C PRO A 2 5.98 -8.55 21.78
N ASP A 3 4.84 -8.32 22.39
CA ASP A 3 3.72 -9.27 22.40
C ASP A 3 3.05 -9.29 21.02
N LEU A 4 2.43 -10.42 20.65
CA LEU A 4 1.78 -10.63 19.36
C LEU A 4 0.71 -9.55 19.09
N ALA A 5 0.03 -9.11 20.16
CA ALA A 5 -0.94 -8.01 20.12
C ALA A 5 -0.30 -6.68 19.69
N HIS A 6 0.94 -6.40 20.12
CA HIS A 6 1.64 -5.17 19.77
C HIS A 6 2.08 -5.17 18.31
N ILE A 7 2.51 -6.33 17.80
CA ILE A 7 2.87 -6.51 16.39
C ILE A 7 1.62 -6.39 15.50
N ALA A 8 0.51 -7.03 15.87
CA ALA A 8 -0.75 -6.94 15.15
C ALA A 8 -1.27 -5.50 15.11
N ASN A 9 -1.19 -4.78 16.23
CA ASN A 9 -1.57 -3.37 16.29
C ASN A 9 -0.67 -2.52 15.39
N SER A 10 0.66 -2.72 15.45
CA SER A 10 1.60 -2.00 14.59
C SER A 10 1.32 -2.23 13.10
N ILE A 11 0.99 -3.46 12.68
CA ILE A 11 0.63 -3.76 11.29
C ILE A 11 -0.69 -3.10 10.88
N ALA A 12 -1.65 -3.02 11.81
CA ALA A 12 -2.96 -2.43 11.56
C ALA A 12 -2.93 -0.90 11.50
N THR A 13 -1.99 -0.25 12.22
CA THR A 13 -1.93 1.21 12.34
C THR A 13 -0.82 1.85 11.53
N ASP A 14 0.26 1.12 11.20
CA ASP A 14 1.37 1.65 10.40
C ASP A 14 1.33 1.08 8.97
N PRO A 15 1.05 1.93 7.96
CA PRO A 15 0.97 1.51 6.56
C PRO A 15 2.29 1.00 6.00
N LEU A 16 3.43 1.44 6.55
CA LEU A 16 4.72 0.90 6.15
C LEU A 16 4.90 -0.52 6.69
N ALA A 17 4.53 -0.78 7.95
CA ALA A 17 4.55 -2.12 8.53
C ALA A 17 3.59 -3.06 7.78
N GLY A 18 2.40 -2.55 7.40
CA GLY A 18 1.46 -3.24 6.52
C GLY A 18 2.07 -3.61 5.17
N LEU A 19 2.71 -2.66 4.47
CA LEU A 19 3.40 -2.92 3.20
C LEU A 19 4.50 -3.99 3.35
N LEU A 20 5.32 -3.89 4.39
CA LEU A 20 6.40 -4.82 4.67
C LEU A 20 5.91 -6.26 4.93
N LEU A 21 4.67 -6.42 5.38
CA LEU A 21 4.03 -7.73 5.53
C LEU A 21 3.38 -8.21 4.22
N VAL A 22 2.62 -7.34 3.56
CA VAL A 22 1.82 -7.73 2.39
C VAL A 22 2.70 -8.06 1.18
N ILE A 23 3.86 -7.40 1.00
CA ILE A 23 4.79 -7.68 -0.09
C ILE A 23 5.36 -9.12 -0.07
N PRO A 24 5.97 -9.62 1.02
CA PRO A 24 6.43 -11.00 1.06
C PRO A 24 5.27 -11.99 1.02
N PHE A 25 4.11 -11.62 1.58
CA PHE A 25 2.92 -12.46 1.55
C PHE A 25 2.35 -12.62 0.14
N SER A 26 2.33 -11.54 -0.65
CA SER A 26 1.87 -11.57 -2.04
C SER A 26 2.79 -12.44 -2.92
N LEU A 27 4.11 -12.36 -2.71
CA LEU A 27 5.09 -13.24 -3.36
C LEU A 27 4.91 -14.72 -2.96
N ALA A 28 4.68 -15.00 -1.67
CA ALA A 28 4.45 -16.36 -1.19
C ALA A 28 3.19 -16.98 -1.82
N LEU A 29 2.14 -16.16 -2.03
CA LEU A 29 0.90 -16.59 -2.66
C LEU A 29 1.03 -16.86 -4.16
N ILE A 30 2.12 -16.45 -4.84
CA ILE A 30 2.36 -16.84 -6.24
C ILE A 30 2.52 -18.38 -6.37
N ILE A 31 3.07 -19.03 -5.34
CA ILE A 31 3.32 -20.48 -5.35
C ILE A 31 2.02 -21.29 -5.50
N PRO A 32 0.98 -21.09 -4.67
CA PRO A 32 -0.31 -21.77 -4.85
C PRO A 32 -1.17 -21.21 -5.98
N CYS A 33 -0.80 -20.08 -6.59
CA CYS A 33 -1.61 -19.34 -7.55
C CYS A 33 -2.06 -20.17 -8.76
N GLU A 34 -1.26 -21.12 -9.23
CA GLU A 34 -1.63 -21.98 -10.37
C GLU A 34 -2.88 -22.83 -10.08
N ARG A 35 -3.03 -23.30 -8.83
CA ARG A 35 -4.15 -24.16 -8.43
C ARG A 35 -5.31 -23.36 -7.84
N VAL A 36 -5.00 -22.25 -7.17
CA VAL A 36 -5.96 -21.48 -6.39
C VAL A 36 -5.81 -19.98 -6.68
N TRP A 37 -5.82 -19.61 -7.96
CA TRP A 37 -5.65 -18.22 -8.42
C TRP A 37 -6.63 -17.24 -7.77
N TRP A 38 -7.85 -17.70 -7.49
CA TRP A 38 -8.90 -16.87 -6.91
C TRP A 38 -8.58 -16.43 -5.47
N ILE A 39 -7.63 -17.08 -4.77
CA ILE A 39 -7.30 -16.77 -3.36
C ILE A 39 -6.75 -15.36 -3.18
N HIS A 40 -6.14 -14.79 -4.21
CA HIS A 40 -5.61 -13.43 -4.16
C HIS A 40 -6.71 -12.39 -3.94
N ALA A 41 -7.90 -12.58 -4.52
CA ALA A 41 -9.01 -11.66 -4.39
C ALA A 41 -9.58 -11.53 -2.95
N PRO A 42 -10.00 -12.61 -2.26
CA PRO A 42 -10.52 -12.51 -0.90
C PRO A 42 -9.44 -12.09 0.09
N VAL A 43 -8.19 -12.52 -0.11
CA VAL A 43 -7.07 -12.11 0.74
C VAL A 43 -6.80 -10.62 0.60
N ALA A 44 -6.68 -10.10 -0.63
CA ALA A 44 -6.49 -8.67 -0.85
C ALA A 44 -7.69 -7.86 -0.34
N LEU A 45 -8.92 -8.37 -0.51
CA LEU A 45 -10.11 -7.74 0.02
C LEU A 45 -10.09 -7.67 1.55
N ALA A 46 -9.67 -8.73 2.24
CA ALA A 46 -9.53 -8.73 3.69
C ALA A 46 -8.55 -7.64 4.15
N PHE A 47 -7.39 -7.52 3.50
CA PHE A 47 -6.44 -6.44 3.80
C PHE A 47 -7.00 -5.06 3.47
N LEU A 48 -7.79 -4.89 2.40
CA LEU A 48 -8.46 -3.63 2.09
C LEU A 48 -9.47 -3.24 3.16
N VAL A 49 -10.28 -4.18 3.63
CA VAL A 49 -11.25 -3.95 4.71
C VAL A 49 -10.52 -3.54 5.99
N VAL A 50 -9.43 -4.24 6.34
CA VAL A 50 -8.58 -3.87 7.48
C VAL A 50 -7.99 -2.47 7.30
N SER A 51 -7.45 -2.15 6.12
CA SER A 51 -6.93 -0.80 5.81
C SER A 51 -7.99 0.28 6.01
N VAL A 52 -9.21 0.07 5.49
CA VAL A 52 -10.32 1.03 5.59
C VAL A 52 -10.76 1.28 7.03
N ILE A 53 -10.69 0.26 7.90
CA ILE A 53 -11.14 0.36 9.30
C ILE A 53 -10.06 0.98 10.21
N TYR A 54 -8.77 0.65 9.98
CA TYR A 54 -7.71 0.95 10.96
C TYR A 54 -6.70 2.03 10.52
N HIS A 55 -6.61 2.40 9.23
CA HIS A 55 -5.71 3.47 8.78
C HIS A 55 -6.40 4.82 8.68
N GLU A 56 -6.24 5.66 9.71
CA GLU A 56 -6.41 7.11 9.61
C GLU A 56 -5.09 7.84 9.88
N PRO A 57 -4.64 8.76 8.99
CA PRO A 57 -5.19 9.09 7.67
C PRO A 57 -4.92 8.01 6.62
N ARG A 58 -5.82 7.88 5.62
CA ARG A 58 -5.69 6.89 4.54
C ARG A 58 -4.35 7.04 3.81
N HIS A 59 -3.54 5.99 3.88
CA HIS A 59 -2.26 5.96 3.19
C HIS A 59 -2.43 5.41 1.78
N LEU A 60 -2.52 6.31 0.80
CA LEU A 60 -2.73 5.98 -0.62
C LEU A 60 -1.72 4.95 -1.15
N ALA A 61 -0.49 4.94 -0.62
CA ALA A 61 0.53 3.96 -0.96
C ALA A 61 0.09 2.52 -0.65
N PHE A 62 -0.41 2.27 0.56
CA PHE A 62 -0.83 0.93 0.98
C PHE A 62 -2.09 0.49 0.23
N ASP A 63 -3.09 1.36 0.12
CA ASP A 63 -4.33 1.08 -0.62
C ASP A 63 -4.05 0.77 -2.10
N SER A 64 -3.15 1.52 -2.74
CA SER A 64 -2.75 1.28 -4.14
C SER A 64 -2.10 -0.09 -4.34
N TYR A 65 -1.27 -0.54 -3.38
CA TYR A 65 -0.67 -1.86 -3.43
C TYR A 65 -1.74 -2.96 -3.31
N LEU A 66 -2.67 -2.80 -2.37
CA LEU A 66 -3.75 -3.75 -2.15
C LEU A 66 -4.71 -3.88 -3.33
N VAL A 67 -4.98 -2.78 -4.03
CA VAL A 67 -5.73 -2.81 -5.30
C VAL A 67 -4.96 -3.60 -6.36
N GLY A 68 -3.65 -3.39 -6.49
CA GLY A 68 -2.79 -4.18 -7.37
C GLY A 68 -2.78 -5.67 -7.01
N PHE A 69 -2.77 -5.99 -5.72
CA PHE A 69 -2.86 -7.36 -5.23
C PHE A 69 -4.21 -8.02 -5.54
N PHE A 70 -5.31 -7.28 -5.38
CA PHE A 70 -6.64 -7.75 -5.75
C PHE A 70 -6.75 -8.02 -7.26
N ALA A 71 -6.24 -7.10 -8.09
CA ALA A 71 -6.26 -7.21 -9.54
C ALA A 71 -5.41 -8.39 -10.06
N PHE A 72 -4.39 -8.83 -9.31
CA PHE A 72 -3.57 -9.97 -9.69
C PHE A 72 -4.39 -11.25 -9.93
N ALA A 73 -5.49 -11.44 -9.17
CA ALA A 73 -6.40 -12.58 -9.35
C ALA A 73 -6.94 -12.71 -10.79
N ALA A 74 -7.21 -11.57 -11.44
CA ALA A 74 -7.67 -11.55 -12.84
C ALA A 74 -6.51 -11.80 -13.81
N VAL A 75 -5.32 -11.25 -13.51
CA VAL A 75 -4.12 -11.40 -14.34
C VAL A 75 -3.66 -12.86 -14.41
N CYS A 76 -3.71 -13.58 -13.29
CA CYS A 76 -3.20 -14.94 -13.19
C CYS A 76 -4.18 -16.03 -13.64
N ARG A 77 -5.47 -15.71 -13.82
CA ARG A 77 -6.55 -16.66 -14.11
C ARG A 77 -6.26 -17.53 -15.34
N ASP A 78 -5.76 -16.90 -16.40
CA ASP A 78 -5.62 -17.52 -17.72
C ASP A 78 -4.16 -17.82 -18.09
N ILE A 79 -3.23 -17.84 -17.13
CA ILE A 79 -1.82 -18.15 -17.38
C ILE A 79 -1.60 -19.67 -17.21
N PRO A 80 -1.43 -20.44 -18.31
CA PRO A 80 -1.37 -21.90 -18.24
C PRO A 80 0.01 -22.44 -17.82
N ASN A 81 1.05 -21.59 -17.83
CA ASN A 81 2.44 -22.02 -17.71
C ASN A 81 3.06 -21.51 -16.40
N ARG A 82 3.49 -22.43 -15.52
CA ARG A 82 4.09 -22.12 -14.20
C ARG A 82 5.25 -21.11 -14.25
N PRO A 83 6.33 -21.33 -15.04
CA PRO A 83 7.42 -20.36 -15.14
C PRO A 83 6.96 -18.98 -15.64
N LEU A 84 5.96 -18.92 -16.52
CA LEU A 84 5.39 -17.66 -16.98
C LEU A 84 4.61 -16.97 -15.85
N LEU A 85 3.81 -17.73 -15.10
CA LEU A 85 3.06 -17.26 -13.93
C LEU A 85 4.00 -16.66 -12.87
N TYR A 86 5.12 -17.32 -12.56
CA TYR A 86 6.11 -16.80 -11.62
C TYR A 86 6.74 -15.49 -12.11
N ARG A 87 7.14 -15.41 -13.38
CA ARG A 87 7.72 -14.19 -13.94
C ARG A 87 6.72 -13.04 -13.95
N VAL A 88 5.50 -13.29 -14.39
CA VAL A 88 4.42 -12.29 -14.41
C VAL A 88 4.09 -11.84 -12.99
N GLY A 89 3.94 -12.76 -12.04
CA GLY A 89 3.68 -12.44 -10.65
C GLY A 89 4.78 -11.59 -10.02
N ILE A 90 6.05 -11.98 -10.17
CA ILE A 90 7.18 -11.21 -9.64
C ILE A 90 7.21 -9.80 -10.25
N LEU A 91 7.07 -9.67 -11.57
CA LEU A 91 7.08 -8.36 -12.24
C LEU A 91 5.87 -7.50 -11.84
N TRP A 92 4.69 -8.11 -11.70
CA TRP A 92 3.47 -7.45 -11.27
C TRP A 92 3.61 -6.86 -9.87
N PHE A 93 4.00 -7.68 -8.89
CA PHE A 93 4.17 -7.21 -7.52
C PHE A 93 5.34 -6.24 -7.37
N ALA A 94 6.41 -6.40 -8.15
CA ALA A 94 7.49 -5.41 -8.22
C ALA A 94 6.97 -4.06 -8.73
N ALA A 95 6.18 -4.04 -9.80
CA ALA A 95 5.57 -2.81 -10.32
C ALA A 95 4.64 -2.16 -9.30
N CYS A 96 3.76 -2.93 -8.64
CA CYS A 96 2.91 -2.41 -7.55
C CYS A 96 3.75 -1.86 -6.38
N THR A 97 4.87 -2.50 -6.05
CA THR A 97 5.78 -2.04 -4.99
C THR A 97 6.41 -0.71 -5.37
N VAL A 98 6.86 -0.56 -6.62
CA VAL A 98 7.42 0.70 -7.12
C VAL A 98 6.37 1.82 -7.09
N VAL A 99 5.14 1.55 -7.54
CA VAL A 99 4.04 2.54 -7.47
C VAL A 99 3.76 2.95 -6.03
N ALA A 100 3.63 1.99 -5.12
CA ALA A 100 3.42 2.27 -3.69
C ALA A 100 4.58 3.07 -3.09
N ALA A 101 5.83 2.73 -3.44
CA ALA A 101 7.02 3.45 -2.99
C ALA A 101 7.06 4.90 -3.51
N LEU A 102 6.68 5.13 -4.76
CA LEU A 102 6.59 6.48 -5.34
C LEU A 102 5.51 7.31 -4.64
N ILE A 103 4.34 6.74 -4.39
CA ILE A 103 3.26 7.41 -3.65
C ILE A 103 3.72 7.72 -2.22
N PHE A 104 4.39 6.76 -1.56
CA PHE A 104 4.92 6.96 -0.22
C PHE A 104 5.98 8.07 -0.18
N ALA A 105 6.90 8.09 -1.15
CA ALA A 105 7.90 9.14 -1.27
C ALA A 105 7.27 10.53 -1.51
N ALA A 106 6.26 10.60 -2.39
CA ALA A 106 5.52 11.84 -2.66
C ALA A 106 4.73 12.34 -1.43
N TYR A 107 4.25 11.43 -0.58
CA TYR A 107 3.57 11.79 0.68
C TYR A 107 4.56 12.23 1.77
N ARG A 108 5.81 11.77 1.69
CA ARG A 108 6.89 12.08 2.65
C ARG A 108 7.64 13.38 2.32
N GLU A 109 7.46 13.94 1.12
CA GLU A 109 7.89 15.31 0.83
C GLU A 109 7.38 16.21 1.97
N PRO A 110 8.25 16.93 2.69
CA PRO A 110 7.80 17.85 3.72
C PRO A 110 6.79 18.78 3.05
N GLN A 111 5.62 18.98 3.67
CA GLN A 111 4.85 20.16 3.37
C GLN A 111 5.83 21.33 3.49
N LEU A 112 6.26 21.88 2.35
CA LEU A 112 7.05 23.09 2.33
C LEU A 112 6.25 24.06 3.20
N PRO A 113 6.85 24.66 4.24
CA PRO A 113 6.09 25.62 5.03
C PRO A 113 5.55 26.63 4.03
N ILE A 114 4.22 26.77 3.99
CA ILE A 114 3.55 27.84 3.26
C ILE A 114 4.37 29.08 3.59
N PRO A 115 5.02 29.75 2.61
CA PRO A 115 5.84 30.89 2.93
C PRO A 115 4.93 31.86 3.66
N ALA A 116 5.33 32.19 4.88
CA ALA A 116 4.62 33.11 5.74
C ALA A 116 4.22 34.32 4.90
N GLN A 117 2.91 34.49 4.67
CA GLN A 117 2.35 35.77 4.28
C GLN A 117 2.53 36.70 5.48
N THR A 118 3.76 37.14 5.68
CA THR A 118 4.12 38.15 6.65
C THR A 118 4.06 39.48 5.91
N ALA A 119 3.16 40.32 6.40
CA ALA A 119 3.23 41.77 6.32
C ALA A 119 3.04 42.42 4.94
N VAL A 120 1.77 42.62 4.56
CA VAL A 120 1.40 43.97 4.10
C VAL A 120 1.03 44.75 5.36
N VAL A 121 1.94 45.62 5.76
CA VAL A 121 1.77 46.64 6.80
C VAL A 121 0.64 47.57 6.33
N GLU A 122 -0.51 47.51 6.97
CA GLU A 122 -1.50 48.59 6.89
C GLU A 122 -1.05 49.69 7.86
N PRO A 123 -0.68 50.89 7.39
CA PRO A 123 -0.28 51.96 8.29
C PRO A 123 -1.52 52.40 9.09
N ALA A 124 -1.34 52.48 10.41
CA ALA A 124 -2.31 53.04 11.33
C ALA A 124 -2.78 54.41 10.85
N ILE A 125 -4.04 54.52 10.42
CA ILE A 125 -4.73 55.80 10.31
C ILE A 125 -5.24 56.11 11.72
N SER A 126 -4.47 56.94 12.43
CA SER A 126 -4.89 57.59 13.66
C SER A 126 -5.97 58.64 13.34
N ALA A 127 -6.94 58.72 14.26
CA ALA A 127 -8.02 59.71 14.47
C ALA A 127 -8.02 60.99 13.63
#